data_AF-A0A5C8M673-F1
#
_entry.id   AF-A0A5C8M673-F1
#
_cell.length_a   1.000
_cell.length_b   1.000
_cell.length_c   1.000
_cell.angle_alpha   90.00
_cell.angle_beta   90.00
_cell.angle_gamma   90.00
#
_symmetry.space_group_name_H-M   'P 1'
#
loop_
_entity.id
_entity.type
_entity.pdbx_description
1 polymer ?
#
loop_
_entity_poly.entity_id
_entity_poly.type
_entity_poly.pdbx_seq_one_letter_code
_entity_poly.pdbx_strand_id
1 'polypeptide(L)' 'MPKFANLSAEATQFLREKTGSIHLECYTYIDPNRAENSFFIVRTTNKVIHVAFAEIDYNPANYSSLLQGLYRTIYE' A
#
# COMPACT_ATOMS: atom_id res chain seq x y z
N MET A 1 -10.70 19.72 -1.58
CA MET A 1 -10.46 18.95 -2.83
C MET A 1 -10.56 17.47 -2.51
N PRO A 2 -11.13 16.64 -3.40
CA PRO A 2 -11.14 15.20 -3.21
C PRO A 2 -9.70 14.65 -3.17
N LYS A 3 -9.43 13.72 -2.24
CA LYS A 3 -8.14 13.03 -2.12
C LYS A 3 -8.21 11.78 -2.99
N PHE A 4 -7.36 11.69 -4.02
CA PHE A 4 -7.32 10.55 -4.93
C PHE A 4 -6.06 9.73 -4.71
N ALA A 5 -6.23 8.42 -4.49
CA ALA A 5 -5.13 7.47 -4.53
C ALA A 5 -4.78 7.15 -5.99
N ASN A 6 -3.49 7.09 -6.30
CA ASN A 6 -2.99 6.78 -7.64
C ASN A 6 -2.44 5.36 -7.67
N LEU A 7 -2.53 4.69 -8.83
CA LEU A 7 -1.94 3.36 -8.98
C LEU A 7 -0.43 3.44 -8.72
N SER A 8 0.06 2.64 -7.77
CA SER A 8 1.48 2.47 -7.50
C SER A 8 1.98 1.23 -8.22
N ALA A 9 2.68 1.43 -9.34
CA ALA A 9 3.24 0.34 -10.14
C ALA A 9 4.22 -0.51 -9.33
N GLU A 10 5.06 0.14 -8.52
CA GLU A 10 6.06 -0.50 -7.68
C GLU A 10 5.41 -1.36 -6.58
N ALA A 11 4.49 -0.79 -5.80
CA ALA A 11 3.80 -1.53 -4.74
C ALA A 11 2.95 -2.67 -5.31
N THR A 12 2.33 -2.44 -6.48
CA THR A 12 1.59 -3.48 -7.20
C THR A 12 2.52 -4.62 -7.55
N GLN A 13 3.62 -4.36 -8.25
CA GLN A 13 4.57 -5.40 -8.65
C GLN A 13 5.10 -6.17 -7.44
N PHE A 14 5.53 -5.47 -6.39
CA PHE A 14 6.02 -6.08 -5.17
C PHE A 14 5.02 -7.06 -4.55
N LEU A 15 3.76 -6.65 -4.40
CA LEU A 15 2.73 -7.52 -3.83
C LEU A 15 2.40 -8.70 -4.75
N ARG A 16 2.43 -8.51 -6.08
CA ARG A 16 2.26 -9.61 -7.04
C ARG A 16 3.39 -10.62 -6.94
N GLU A 17 4.63 -10.18 -6.80
CA GLU A 17 5.79 -11.06 -6.62
C GLU A 17 5.70 -11.87 -5.32
N LYS A 18 5.20 -11.26 -4.24
CA LYS A 18 5.03 -11.93 -2.95
C LYS A 18 3.85 -12.91 -2.90
N THR A 19 2.75 -12.60 -3.59
CA THR A 19 1.49 -13.36 -3.50
C THR A 19 1.22 -14.28 -4.69
N GLY A 20 1.92 -14.07 -5.82
CA GLY A 20 1.63 -14.73 -7.10
C GLY A 20 0.34 -14.23 -7.79
N SER A 21 -0.36 -13.24 -7.24
CA SER A 21 -1.68 -12.80 -7.74
C SER A 21 -1.58 -11.75 -8.84
N ILE A 22 -1.81 -12.12 -10.10
CA ILE A 22 -1.75 -11.20 -11.25
C ILE A 22 -2.87 -10.13 -11.27
N HIS A 23 -3.96 -10.35 -10.56
CA HIS A 23 -5.12 -9.45 -10.52
C HIS A 23 -5.06 -8.42 -9.38
N LEU A 24 -3.96 -8.40 -8.62
CA LEU A 24 -3.78 -7.45 -7.53
C LEU A 24 -3.35 -6.09 -8.07
N GLU A 25 -3.97 -5.01 -7.61
CA GLU A 25 -3.57 -3.63 -7.86
C GLU A 25 -3.40 -2.90 -6.53
N CYS A 26 -2.33 -2.13 -6.39
CA CYS A 26 -2.07 -1.32 -5.22
C CYS A 26 -2.07 0.16 -5.60
N TYR A 27 -2.92 0.93 -4.94
CA TYR A 27 -3.01 2.37 -5.06
C TYR A 27 -2.44 3.03 -3.82
N THR A 28 -1.82 4.19 -3.97
CA THR A 28 -1.22 4.94 -2.88
C THR A 28 -1.71 6.38 -2.92
N TYR A 29 -2.04 6.89 -1.74
CA TYR A 29 -2.21 8.31 -1.50
C TYR A 29 -1.18 8.75 -0.47
N ILE A 30 -0.42 9.80 -0.79
CA ILE A 30 0.54 10.43 0.12
C ILE A 30 0.05 11.84 0.40
N ASP A 31 -0.23 12.15 1.66
CA ASP A 31 -0.54 13.51 2.10
C ASP A 31 0.79 14.22 2.40
N PRO A 32 1.15 15.27 1.63
CA PRO A 32 2.44 15.94 1.77
C PRO A 32 2.59 16.71 3.08
N ASN A 33 1.49 16.98 3.78
CA ASN A 33 1.49 17.76 5.02
C ASN A 33 1.36 16.89 6.26
N ARG A 34 0.77 15.70 6.11
CA ARG A 34 0.40 14.82 7.23
C ARG A 34 0.56 13.36 6.84
N ALA A 35 1.76 12.82 7.03
CA ALA A 35 2.09 11.44 6.67
C ALA A 35 1.11 10.42 7.25
N GLU A 36 0.53 10.69 8.43
CA GLU A 36 -0.48 9.85 9.09
C GLU A 36 -1.78 9.70 8.30
N ASN A 37 -2.08 10.63 7.38
CA ASN A 37 -3.22 10.56 6.46
C ASN A 37 -2.89 9.84 5.14
N SER A 38 -1.67 9.35 4.99
CA SER A 38 -1.25 8.57 3.82
C SER A 38 -1.71 7.13 3.97
N PHE A 39 -2.07 6.50 2.86
CA PHE A 39 -2.63 5.14 2.88
C PHE A 39 -2.39 4.40 1.57
N PHE A 40 -2.51 3.09 1.65
CA PHE A 40 -2.64 2.19 0.52
C PHE A 40 -4.08 1.71 0.35
N ILE A 41 -4.49 1.49 -0.90
CA ILE A 41 -5.66 0.69 -1.24
C ILE A 41 -5.19 -0.49 -2.07
N VAL A 42 -5.36 -1.70 -1.56
CA VAL A 42 -5.05 -2.94 -2.26
C VAL A 42 -6.35 -3.55 -2.76
N ARG A 43 -6.48 -3.66 -4.08
CA ARG A 43 -7.62 -4.26 -4.75
C ARG A 43 -7.22 -5.64 -5.27
N THR A 44 -8.00 -6.65 -4.91
CA THR A 44 -7.96 -7.98 -5.51
C THR A 44 -9.24 -8.23 -6.31
N THR A 45 -9.39 -9.43 -6.87
CA THR A 45 -10.59 -9.84 -7.62
C THR A 45 -11.87 -9.80 -6.78
N ASN A 46 -11.78 -9.97 -5.46
CA ASN A 46 -12.94 -10.13 -4.58
C ASN A 46 -12.95 -9.18 -3.37
N LYS A 47 -11.87 -8.41 -3.14
CA LYS A 47 -11.73 -7.56 -1.96
C LYS A 47 -11.05 -6.24 -2.29
N VAL A 48 -11.38 -5.23 -1.50
CA VAL A 48 -10.65 -3.96 -1.43
C VAL A 48 -10.23 -3.77 0.02
N ILE A 49 -8.94 -3.57 0.22
CA ILE A 49 -8.32 -3.45 1.54
C ILE A 49 -7.70 -2.06 1.62
N HIS A 50 -8.07 -1.30 2.64
CA HIS A 50 -7.50 0.01 2.91
C HIS A 50 -6.54 -0.11 4.10
N VAL A 51 -5.31 0.39 3.96
CA VAL A 51 -4.28 0.31 5.00
C VAL A 51 -3.68 1.69 5.19
N ALA A 52 -3.87 2.28 6.37
CA ALA A 52 -3.25 3.56 6.68
C ALA A 52 -1.75 3.36 6.98
N PHE A 53 -0.89 4.32 6.60
CA PHE A 53 0.54 4.22 6.91
C PHE A 53 0.79 4.17 8.42
N ALA A 54 -0.08 4.81 9.21
CA ALA A 54 -0.04 4.77 10.67
C ALA A 54 -0.27 3.36 11.27
N GLU A 55 -0.84 2.43 10.50
CA GLU A 55 -1.06 1.04 10.92
C GLU A 55 0.11 0.14 10.51
N ILE A 56 1.06 0.66 9.72
CA ILE A 56 2.21 -0.09 9.23
C ILE A 56 3.41 0.22 10.11
N ASP A 57 4.08 -0.81 10.60
CA ASP A 57 5.42 -0.66 11.18
C ASP A 57 6.48 -0.64 10.07
N TYR A 58 7.14 0.51 9.88
CA TYR A 58 8.16 0.70 8.84
C TYR A 58 9.19 1.76 9.22
N ASN A 59 10.33 1.75 8.53
CA ASN A 59 11.35 2.79 8.61
C ASN A 59 11.06 3.90 7.57
N PRO A 60 10.77 5.15 7.99
CA PRO A 60 10.45 6.26 7.08
C PRO A 60 11.56 6.62 6.08
N ALA A 61 12.81 6.28 6.39
CA ALA A 61 13.95 6.51 5.48
C ALA A 61 14.08 5.42 4.39
N ASN A 62 13.24 4.38 4.43
CA ASN A 62 13.33 3.24 3.52
C ASN A 62 11.95 2.81 3.00
N TYR A 63 11.66 3.16 1.75
CA TYR A 63 10.41 2.81 1.10
C TYR A 63 10.16 1.30 1.00
N SER A 64 11.20 0.48 0.79
CA SER A 64 11.03 -0.97 0.76
C SER A 64 10.54 -1.52 2.10
N SER A 65 10.92 -0.90 3.23
CA SER A 65 10.40 -1.32 4.54
C SER A 65 8.90 -1.08 4.68
N LEU A 66 8.38 0.00 4.07
CA LEU A 66 6.94 0.30 4.02
C LEU A 66 6.18 -0.76 3.22
N LEU A 67 6.73 -1.19 2.07
CA LEU A 67 6.11 -2.25 1.27
C LEU A 67 6.11 -3.61 1.99
N GLN A 68 7.20 -3.93 2.70
CA GLN A 68 7.23 -5.14 3.54
C GLN A 68 6.19 -5.04 4.66
N GLY A 69 6.10 -3.91 5.35
CA GLY A 69 5.10 -3.69 6.39
C GLY A 69 3.67 -3.80 5.86
N LEU A 70 3.39 -3.23 4.67
CA LEU A 70 2.11 -3.37 3.98
C LEU A 70 1.76 -4.84 3.74
N TYR A 71 2.71 -5.63 3.21
CA TYR A 71 2.49 -7.06 2.97
C TYR A 71 2.15 -7.80 4.27
N ARG A 72 2.92 -7.57 5.33
CA ARG A 72 2.66 -8.18 6.65
C ARG A 72 1.28 -7.82 7.16
N THR A 73 0.92 -6.53 7.11
CA THR A 73 -0.38 -6.04 7.61
C THR A 73 -1.59 -6.71 6.93
N ILE A 74 -1.44 -7.15 5.67
CA ILE A 74 -2.53 -7.77 4.92
C ILE A 74 -2.54 -9.30 5.04
N TYR A 75 -1.37 -9.92 5.16
CA TYR A 75 -1.22 -11.37 4.93
C TYR A 75 -0.58 -12.15 6.10
N GLU A 76 -0.04 -11.50 7.13
CA GLU A 76 0.54 -12.11 8.33
C GLU A 76 -0.24 -11.72 9.59
#